data_AF-A0A1Y4BBI8-F1
#
_entry.id   AF-A0A1Y4BBI8-F1
#
_cell.length_a   1.000
_cell.length_b   1.000
_cell.length_c   1.000
_cell.angle_alpha   90.00
_cell.angle_beta   90.00
_cell.angle_gamma   90.00
#
_symmetry.space_group_name_H-M   'P 1'
#
loop_
_entity.id
_entity.type
_entity.pdbx_description
1 polymer ?
#
loop_
_entity_poly.entity_id
_entity_poly.type
_entity_poly.pdbx_seq_one_letter_code
_entity_poly.pdbx_strand_id
1 'polypeptide(L)'
;MTEPIHKGKDLPPVWVIHAASSGDSEAMEQVLRYYDDYMSRLCTCTLYDKDGTPHVCVDAHMKRCLETQLIRAVVRKWLHQHRHRQPEKAADQSGKRERLHQSGPFPG
;
A
#
# COMPACT_ATOMS: atom_id res chain seq x y z
N MET A 1 27.37 -7.48 -4.28
CA MET A 1 26.20 -7.73 -3.42
C MET A 1 26.05 -6.50 -2.54
N THR A 2 25.03 -5.69 -2.78
CA THR A 2 24.80 -4.44 -2.03
C THR A 2 24.19 -4.79 -0.69
N GLU A 3 24.96 -4.59 0.37
CA GLU A 3 24.51 -4.75 1.75
C GLU A 3 23.24 -3.90 2.01
N PRO A 4 22.23 -4.46 2.69
CA PRO A 4 21.05 -3.72 3.08
C PRO A 4 21.37 -2.62 4.11
N ILE A 5 21.34 -1.35 3.71
CA ILE A 5 21.64 -0.16 4.57
C ILE A 5 20.53 0.10 5.63
N HIS A 6 19.59 -0.83 5.82
CA HIS A 6 18.58 -0.76 6.87
C HIS A 6 19.12 -1.44 8.13
N LYS A 7 19.70 -0.62 9.02
CA LYS A 7 20.04 -1.00 10.39
C LYS A 7 18.80 -1.54 11.11
N GLY A 8 18.62 -2.86 11.12
CA GLY A 8 17.79 -3.60 12.09
C GLY A 8 16.30 -3.25 12.16
N LYS A 9 15.72 -2.58 11.16
CA LYS A 9 14.27 -2.36 11.10
C LYS A 9 13.70 -3.40 10.13
N ASP A 10 12.96 -4.37 10.66
CA ASP A 10 12.18 -5.30 9.84
C ASP A 10 11.25 -4.51 8.92
N LEU A 11 11.25 -4.87 7.63
CA LEU A 11 10.34 -4.25 6.65
C LEU A 11 8.91 -4.28 7.20
N PRO A 12 8.09 -3.23 6.98
CA PRO A 12 6.70 -3.26 7.38
C PRO A 12 6.07 -4.54 6.82
N PRO A 13 5.36 -5.31 7.65
CA PRO A 13 4.70 -6.53 7.21
C PRO A 13 3.85 -6.25 5.97
N VAL A 14 3.74 -7.23 5.07
CA VAL A 14 2.98 -7.09 3.83
C VAL A 14 1.52 -6.67 4.10
N TRP A 15 0.95 -7.10 5.23
CA TRP A 15 -0.39 -6.71 5.64
C TRP A 15 -0.51 -5.21 5.95
N VAL A 16 0.51 -4.58 6.55
CA VAL A 16 0.55 -3.11 6.80
C VAL A 16 0.58 -2.37 5.47
N ILE A 17 1.41 -2.81 4.53
CA ILE A 17 1.49 -2.19 3.19
C ILE A 17 0.14 -2.33 2.47
N HIS A 18 -0.51 -3.48 2.58
CA HIS A 18 -1.82 -3.72 1.98
C HIS A 18 -2.92 -2.85 2.62
N ALA A 19 -2.94 -2.71 3.95
CA ALA A 19 -3.87 -1.83 4.66
C ALA A 19 -3.65 -0.36 4.25
N ALA A 20 -2.40 0.11 4.24
CA ALA A 20 -2.03 1.46 3.79
C ALA A 20 -2.46 1.71 2.33
N SER A 21 -2.28 0.71 1.47
CA SER A 21 -2.74 0.74 0.08
C SER A 21 -4.26 0.81 -0.08
N SER A 22 -5.02 0.22 0.84
CA SER A 22 -6.49 0.34 0.86
C SER A 22 -7.01 1.66 1.45
N GLY A 23 -6.12 2.56 1.87
CA GLY A 23 -6.47 3.86 2.43
C GLY A 23 -6.50 3.92 3.96
N ASP A 24 -5.98 2.91 4.66
CA ASP A 24 -5.83 2.95 6.12
C ASP A 24 -4.76 3.98 6.51
N SER A 25 -5.19 5.01 7.25
CA SER A 25 -4.32 6.10 7.67
C SER A 25 -3.29 5.69 8.72
N GLU A 26 -3.64 4.77 9.62
CA GLU A 26 -2.72 4.30 10.68
C GLU A 26 -1.61 3.44 10.07
N ALA A 27 -1.98 2.55 9.15
CA ALA A 27 -1.02 1.76 8.41
C ALA A 27 -0.09 2.63 7.55
N MET A 28 -0.62 3.70 6.92
CA MET A 28 0.19 4.65 6.16
C MET A 28 1.17 5.41 7.05
N GLU A 29 0.73 5.86 8.23
CA GLU A 29 1.59 6.52 9.21
C GLU A 29 2.72 5.59 9.66
N GLN A 30 2.42 4.31 9.90
CA GLN A 30 3.43 3.32 10.28
C GLN A 30 4.50 3.13 9.18
N VAL A 31 4.08 3.11 7.92
CA VAL A 31 4.98 3.05 6.76
C VAL A 31 5.83 4.33 6.67
N LEU A 32 5.23 5.51 6.82
CA LEU A 32 5.95 6.79 6.80
C LEU A 32 6.98 6.87 7.94
N ARG A 33 6.59 6.50 9.18
CA ARG A 33 7.49 6.44 10.34
C ARG A 33 8.65 5.47 10.14
N TYR A 34 8.40 4.33 9.48
CA TYR A 34 9.47 3.38 9.14
C TYR A 34 10.51 4.02 8.22
N TYR A 35 10.06 4.73 7.17
CA TYR A 35 10.94 5.38 6.20
C TYR A 35 11.47 6.75 6.64
N ASP A 36 10.97 7.33 7.73
CA ASP A 36 11.32 8.68 8.19
C ASP A 36 12.82 8.89 8.38
N ASP A 37 13.49 7.97 9.07
CA ASP A 37 14.95 8.03 9.29
C ASP A 37 15.75 7.85 7.99
N TYR A 38 15.21 7.11 7.04
CA TYR A 38 15.84 6.93 5.74
C TYR A 38 15.69 8.19 4.89
N MET A 39 14.49 8.77 4.83
CA MET A 39 14.21 10.03 4.15
C MET A 39 15.00 11.17 4.76
N SER A 40 15.06 11.26 6.10
CA SER A 40 15.82 12.30 6.80
C SER A 40 17.32 12.22 6.48
N ARG A 41 17.88 11.01 6.37
CA ARG A 41 19.27 10.81 5.93
C ARG A 41 19.50 11.21 4.47
N LEU A 42 18.57 10.88 3.57
CA LEU A 42 18.66 11.29 2.16
C LEU A 42 18.50 12.81 1.98
N CYS A 43 17.67 13.43 2.82
CA CYS A 43 17.42 14.87 2.81
C CYS A 43 18.42 15.66 3.67
N THR A 44 19.46 15.00 4.19
CA THR A 44 20.52 15.68 4.92
C THR A 44 21.41 16.42 3.93
N CYS A 45 21.38 17.75 3.99
CA CYS A 45 22.20 18.63 3.17
C CYS A 45 23.14 19.46 4.07
N THR A 46 24.39 19.61 3.64
CA THR A 46 25.33 20.53 4.27
C THR A 46 25.14 21.91 3.65
N LEU A 47 24.60 22.85 4.42
CA LEU A 47 24.52 24.26 4.06
C LEU A 47 25.72 25.00 4.65
N TYR A 48 26.09 26.12 4.05
CA TYR A 48 27.15 26.98 4.56
C TYR A 48 26.52 28.31 5.02
N ASP A 49 26.85 28.74 6.23
CA ASP A 49 26.48 30.08 6.70
C ASP A 49 27.38 31.16 6.06
N LYS A 50 27.08 32.43 6.32
CA LYS A 50 27.81 33.61 5.84
C LYS A 50 29.29 33.61 6.21
N ASP A 51 29.64 32.99 7.33
CA ASP A 51 31.02 32.82 7.79
C ASP A 51 31.71 31.58 7.17
N GLY A 52 31.05 30.87 6.24
CA GLY A 52 31.58 29.66 5.61
C GLY A 52 31.54 28.42 6.51
N THR A 53 30.86 28.48 7.66
CA THR A 53 30.73 27.34 8.57
C THR A 53 29.69 26.34 8.03
N PRO A 54 30.02 25.05 7.91
CA PRO A 54 29.08 24.04 7.45
C PRO A 54 28.06 23.66 8.53
N HIS A 55 26.78 23.70 8.17
CA HIS A 55 25.64 23.28 8.98
C HIS A 55 24.95 22.10 8.31
N VAL A 56 24.86 20.99 9.02
CA VAL A 56 24.11 19.81 8.58
C VAL A 56 22.65 20.03 8.93
N CYS A 57 21.78 20.07 7.93
CA CYS A 57 20.36 20.27 8.12
C CYS A 57 19.55 19.29 7.26
N VAL A 58 18.36 18.94 7.72
CA VAL A 58 17.42 18.14 6.94
C VAL A 58 16.56 19.09 6.12
N ASP A 59 16.59 18.95 4.80
CA ASP A 59 15.71 19.68 3.89
C ASP A 59 14.27 19.18 4.07
N ALA A 60 13.47 19.98 4.78
CA ALA A 60 12.07 19.67 5.05
C ALA A 60 11.21 19.63 3.78
N HIS A 61 11.55 20.41 2.75
CA HIS A 61 10.83 20.40 1.49
C HIS A 61 11.08 19.10 0.73
N MET A 62 12.35 18.71 0.62
CA MET A 62 12.73 17.46 -0.03
C MET A 62 12.17 16.25 0.72
N LYS A 63 12.17 16.29 2.06
CA LYS A 63 11.56 15.25 2.91
C LYS A 63 10.06 15.11 2.63
N ARG A 64 9.31 16.21 2.62
CA ARG A 64 7.87 16.22 2.31
C ARG A 64 7.56 15.74 0.89
N CYS A 65 8.43 16.04 -0.07
CA CYS A 65 8.35 15.52 -1.43
C CYS A 65 8.53 14.00 -1.48
N LEU A 66 9.46 13.43 -0.70
CA LEU A 66 9.65 11.97 -0.62
C LEU A 66 8.46 11.28 0.06
N GLU A 67 7.91 11.84 1.13
CA GLU A 67 6.70 11.31 1.79
C GLU A 67 5.52 11.26 0.81
N THR A 68 5.27 12.35 0.09
CA THR A 68 4.19 12.44 -0.90
C THR A 68 4.39 11.44 -2.04
N GLN A 69 5.63 11.25 -2.50
CA GLN A 69 5.95 10.27 -3.53
C GLN A 69 5.74 8.84 -3.05
N LEU A 70 6.10 8.54 -1.80
CA LEU A 70 5.90 7.23 -1.20
C LEU A 70 4.40 6.88 -1.11
N ILE A 71 3.58 7.79 -0.59
CA ILE A 71 2.11 7.63 -0.53
C ILE A 71 1.56 7.37 -1.94
N ARG A 72 1.96 8.17 -2.93
CA ARG A 72 1.51 8.04 -4.31
C ARG A 72 1.92 6.71 -4.93
N ALA A 73 3.11 6.20 -4.62
CA ALA A 73 3.60 4.92 -5.11
C ALA A 73 2.80 3.74 -4.52
N VAL A 74 2.55 3.77 -3.21
CA VAL A 74 1.77 2.74 -2.49
C VAL A 74 0.34 2.65 -3.04
N VAL A 75 -0.32 3.79 -3.26
CA VAL A 75 -1.69 3.83 -3.81
C VAL A 75 -1.72 3.43 -5.29
N ARG A 76 -0.77 3.90 -6.11
CA ARG A 76 -0.72 3.54 -7.54
C ARG A 76 -0.47 2.05 -7.78
N LYS A 77 0.41 1.44 -6.99
CA LYS A 77 0.74 0.01 -7.11
C LYS A 77 -0.48 -0.85 -6.80
N TRP A 78 -1.25 -0.48 -5.77
CA TRP A 78 -2.51 -1.12 -5.44
C TRP A 78 -3.54 -0.98 -6.56
N LEU A 79 -3.73 0.23 -7.09
CA LEU A 79 -4.64 0.48 -8.21
C LEU A 79 -4.31 -0.38 -9.44
N HIS A 80 -3.02 -0.56 -9.77
CA HIS A 80 -2.63 -1.43 -10.89
C HIS A 80 -2.92 -2.90 -10.58
N GLN A 81 -2.62 -3.37 -9.36
CA GLN A 81 -2.83 -4.76 -8.97
C GLN A 81 -4.31 -5.15 -8.85
N HIS A 82 -5.16 -4.24 -8.38
CA HIS A 82 -6.60 -4.48 -8.24
C HIS A 82 -7.41 -4.19 -9.51
N ARG A 83 -6.93 -3.32 -10.41
CA ARG A 83 -7.56 -3.11 -11.73
C ARG A 83 -7.56 -4.37 -12.60
N HIS A 84 -6.62 -5.29 -12.37
CA HIS A 84 -6.56 -6.59 -13.04
C HIS A 84 -7.26 -7.73 -12.27
N ARG A 85 -7.89 -7.46 -11.13
CA ARG A 85 -8.49 -8.47 -10.23
C ARG A 85 -9.99 -8.30 -10.02
N GLN A 86 -10.72 -7.92 -11.08
CA GLN A 86 -12.18 -8.06 -11.10
C GLN A 86 -12.53 -9.57 -11.16
N PRO A 87 -13.35 -10.10 -10.23
CA PRO A 87 -13.79 -11.49 -10.30
C PRO A 87 -14.90 -11.67 -11.34
N GLU A 88 -14.60 -12.43 -12.39
CA GLU A 88 -15.53 -12.96 -13.40
C GLU A 88 -16.47 -14.04 -12.83
N LYS A 89 -17.14 -13.79 -11.70
CA LYS A 89 -18.04 -14.77 -11.07
C LYS A 89 -19.32 -14.13 -10.56
N ALA A 90 -20.07 -13.51 -11.46
CA ALA A 90 -21.53 -13.50 -11.35
C ALA A 90 -22.05 -14.82 -11.96
N ALA A 91 -21.82 -15.93 -11.25
CA ALA A 91 -22.34 -17.23 -11.63
C ALA A 91 -23.84 -17.28 -11.30
N ASP A 92 -24.64 -17.07 -12.35
CA ASP A 92 -25.86 -17.80 -12.67
C ASP A 92 -26.42 -18.71 -11.57
N GLN A 93 -27.35 -18.17 -10.77
CA GLN A 93 -28.35 -18.95 -10.03
C GLN A 93 -29.72 -18.29 -10.21
N SER A 94 -30.15 -18.17 -11.47
CA SER A 94 -31.55 -17.88 -11.79
C SER A 94 -32.07 -18.98 -12.72
N GLY A 95 -32.17 -20.20 -12.20
CA GLY A 95 -32.55 -21.36 -13.02
C GLY A 95 -32.98 -22.59 -12.25
N LYS A 96 -33.65 -22.45 -11.10
CA LYS A 96 -34.39 -23.55 -10.47
C LYS A 96 -35.72 -23.07 -9.92
N ARG A 97 -36.67 -22.82 -10.82
CA ARG A 97 -38.09 -22.90 -10.49
C ARG A 97 -38.79 -23.86 -11.46
N GLU A 98 -39.43 -24.84 -10.83
CA GLU A 98 -40.61 -25.54 -11.31
C GLU A 98 -40.47 -26.44 -12.54
N ARG A 99 -40.12 -27.71 -12.28
CA ARG A 99 -40.88 -28.84 -12.84
C ARG A 99 -40.98 -29.91 -11.76
N LEU A 100 -41.97 -29.75 -10.87
CA LEU A 100 -42.42 -30.85 -10.04
C LEU A 100 -43.07 -31.85 -11.01
N HIS A 101 -42.40 -32.99 -11.19
CA HIS A 101 -43.01 -34.20 -11.72
C HIS A 101 -44.25 -34.51 -10.86
N GLN A 102 -45.44 -34.38 -11.44
CA GLN A 102 -46.60 -35.16 -11.00
C GLN A 102 -47.03 -36.04 -12.17
N SER A 103 -46.37 -37.18 -12.28
CA SER A 103 -46.79 -38.30 -13.12
C SER A 103 -47.09 -39.51 -12.23
N GLY A 104 -48.33 -39.52 -11.71
CA GLY A 104 -49.14 -40.66 -11.23
C GLY A 104 -48.57 -41.58 -10.14
N PRO A 105 -49.25 -42.70 -9.86
CA PRO A 105 -50.69 -42.97 -9.94
C PRO A 105 -51.24 -43.39 -8.56
N PHE A 106 -52.53 -43.24 -8.25
CA PHE A 106 -53.11 -44.06 -7.16
C PHE A 106 -54.50 -44.63 -7.51
N PRO A 107 -54.76 -45.88 -7.09
CA PRO A 107 -55.88 -46.72 -7.53
C PRO A 107 -57.02 -46.72 -6.50
N GLY A 108 -58.18 -47.26 -6.89
CA GLY A 108 -59.31 -47.54 -6.00
C GLY A 108 -60.63 -47.18 -6.62
#